data_AF-A0AAU7A9L3-F1
#
_entry.id   AF-A0AAU7A9L3-F1
#
_cell.length_a   1.000
_cell.length_b   1.000
_cell.length_c   1.000
_cell.angle_alpha   90.00
_cell.angle_beta   90.00
_cell.angle_gamma   90.00
#
_symmetry.space_group_name_H-M   'P 1'
#
loop_
_entity.id
_entity.type
_entity.pdbx_description
1 polymer ?
#
loop_
_entity_poly.entity_id
_entity_poly.type
_entity_poly.pdbx_seq_one_letter_code
_entity_poly.pdbx_strand_id
1 'polypeptide(L)'
;MTKYIDPKLSHEILETYQGYSLQVFTSGRIKLSFHKSHKDRVEYYAVKPKRSREAYKRQYDRSALTKPEHYQLIEELLAEHPNSLIYRVHLKGDINATADNAHVLVLTEDKHLHVLLDTLTHQWQLPTQVINALLIASGPKKGRSAIFNEYMASYQHDWVDMTFTEQDYRDGYRTVTVNRSVHQVSHQEDDFTF
;
A
#
# COMPACT_ATOMS: atom_id res chain seq x y z
N MET A 1 -6.75 -21.82 -7.53
CA MET A 1 -6.39 -20.86 -6.47
C MET A 1 -7.68 -20.49 -5.78
N THR A 2 -7.79 -20.72 -4.48
CA THR A 2 -9.05 -20.58 -3.73
C THR A 2 -9.46 -19.11 -3.68
N LYS A 3 -10.74 -18.82 -3.94
CA LYS A 3 -11.35 -17.52 -3.70
C LYS A 3 -11.18 -17.14 -2.23
N TYR A 4 -10.73 -15.92 -1.95
CA TYR A 4 -10.55 -15.43 -0.59
C TYR A 4 -11.09 -14.00 -0.46
N ILE A 5 -12.27 -13.89 0.15
CA ILE A 5 -12.87 -12.61 0.54
C ILE A 5 -12.53 -12.42 2.01
N ASP A 6 -11.79 -11.37 2.34
CA ASP A 6 -11.43 -11.10 3.73
C ASP A 6 -12.57 -10.31 4.40
N PRO A 7 -13.29 -10.89 5.37
CA PRO A 7 -14.40 -10.20 6.05
C PRO A 7 -13.93 -8.96 6.81
N LYS A 8 -12.64 -8.86 7.17
CA LYS A 8 -12.08 -7.69 7.87
C LYS A 8 -12.03 -6.42 7.03
N LEU A 9 -12.26 -6.54 5.72
CA LEU A 9 -12.28 -5.46 4.75
C LEU A 9 -13.70 -5.21 4.21
N SER A 10 -14.73 -5.79 4.84
CA SER A 10 -16.13 -5.42 4.60
C SER A 10 -16.45 -4.08 5.26
N HIS A 11 -17.42 -3.33 4.71
CA HIS A 11 -17.81 -2.03 5.23
C HIS A 11 -18.16 -2.06 6.73
N GLU A 12 -18.98 -3.03 7.15
CA GLU A 12 -19.35 -3.23 8.57
C GLU A 12 -18.12 -3.34 9.49
N ILE A 13 -17.09 -4.08 9.09
CA ILE A 13 -15.88 -4.20 9.90
C ILE A 13 -15.00 -2.95 9.77
N LEU A 14 -14.98 -2.29 8.61
CA LEU A 14 -14.21 -1.07 8.41
C LEU A 14 -14.64 0.03 9.38
N GLU A 15 -15.95 0.22 9.57
CA GLU A 15 -16.53 1.18 10.51
C GLU A 15 -16.08 0.97 11.97
N THR A 16 -15.68 -0.25 12.33
CA THR A 16 -15.16 -0.56 13.67
C THR A 16 -13.73 -0.06 13.92
N TYR A 17 -12.99 0.31 12.87
CA TYR A 17 -11.63 0.85 13.02
C TYR A 17 -11.66 2.35 13.29
N GLN A 18 -10.71 2.81 14.10
CA GLN A 18 -10.50 4.23 14.44
C GLN A 18 -9.87 5.05 13.30
N GLY A 19 -9.54 4.39 12.19
CA GLY A 19 -8.82 4.96 11.05
C GLY A 19 -7.80 3.97 10.48
N TYR A 20 -7.06 4.41 9.46
CA TYR A 20 -5.97 3.62 8.90
C TYR A 20 -4.76 4.45 8.49
N SER A 21 -3.60 3.81 8.48
CA SER A 21 -2.38 4.39 7.93
C SER A 21 -2.07 3.84 6.55
N LEU A 22 -1.72 4.72 5.62
CA LEU A 22 -1.14 4.41 4.32
C LEU A 22 0.37 4.63 4.36
N GLN A 23 1.14 3.56 4.17
CA GLN A 23 2.60 3.63 4.13
C GLN A 23 3.16 3.18 2.78
N VAL A 24 4.02 3.98 2.18
CA VAL A 24 4.73 3.64 0.93
C VAL A 24 6.22 3.46 1.20
N PHE A 25 6.82 2.42 0.61
CA PHE A 25 8.24 2.10 0.78
C PHE A 25 8.98 2.19 -0.57
N THR A 26 10.28 2.51 -0.53
CA THR A 26 11.13 2.53 -1.72
C THR A 26 11.25 1.18 -2.44
N SER A 27 10.90 0.08 -1.78
CA SER A 27 10.76 -1.26 -2.39
C SER A 27 9.55 -1.40 -3.32
N GLY A 28 8.77 -0.33 -3.50
CA GLY A 28 7.53 -0.32 -4.24
C GLY A 28 6.35 -0.94 -3.50
N ARG A 29 6.53 -1.49 -2.28
CA ARG A 29 5.42 -2.02 -1.48
C ARG A 29 4.64 -0.90 -0.81
N ILE A 30 3.36 -1.16 -0.60
CA ILE A 30 2.46 -0.31 0.18
C ILE A 30 1.98 -1.14 1.39
N LYS A 31 1.88 -0.53 2.57
CA LYS A 31 1.31 -1.15 3.76
C LYS A 31 0.09 -0.36 4.20
N LEU A 32 -1.01 -1.08 4.44
CA LEU A 32 -2.21 -0.55 5.05
C LEU A 32 -2.25 -1.06 6.50
N SER A 33 -2.39 -0.15 7.46
CA SER A 33 -2.57 -0.51 8.88
C SER A 33 -3.92 0.02 9.34
N PHE A 34 -4.90 -0.85 9.55
CA PHE A 34 -6.21 -0.52 10.11
C PHE A 34 -6.14 -0.56 11.64
N HIS A 35 -6.46 0.54 12.32
CA HIS A 35 -6.26 0.68 13.76
C HIS A 35 -7.54 0.37 14.50
N LYS A 36 -7.54 -0.66 15.34
CA LYS A 36 -8.59 -0.89 16.35
C LYS A 36 -8.35 -0.03 17.59
N SER A 37 -7.06 0.17 17.90
CA SER A 37 -6.57 1.09 18.91
C SER A 37 -5.15 1.53 18.55
N HIS A 38 -4.53 2.39 19.37
CA HIS A 38 -3.13 2.78 19.16
C HIS A 38 -2.13 1.60 19.16
N LYS A 39 -2.45 0.52 19.89
CA LYS A 39 -1.58 -0.66 20.06
C LYS A 39 -2.01 -1.87 19.24
N ASP A 40 -3.25 -1.90 18.77
CA ASP A 40 -3.82 -3.04 18.03
C ASP A 40 -4.20 -2.64 16.61
N ARG A 41 -3.61 -3.34 15.64
CA ARG A 41 -3.76 -3.02 14.21
C ARG A 41 -3.84 -4.29 13.39
N VAL A 42 -4.72 -4.28 12.40
CA VAL A 42 -4.72 -5.27 11.32
C VAL A 42 -3.92 -4.70 10.15
N GLU A 43 -2.90 -5.42 9.72
CA GLU A 43 -1.96 -4.91 8.72
C GLU A 43 -1.98 -5.76 7.45
N TYR A 44 -1.94 -5.07 6.32
CA TYR A 44 -1.89 -5.66 4.99
C TYR A 44 -0.73 -5.08 4.19
N TYR A 45 -0.21 -5.87 3.27
CA TYR A 45 0.69 -5.38 2.23
C TYR A 45 -0.01 -5.41 0.88
N ALA A 46 0.04 -4.29 0.16
CA ALA A 46 -0.26 -4.24 -1.25
C ALA A 46 1.05 -4.37 -2.04
N VAL A 47 1.11 -5.35 -2.94
CA VAL A 47 2.30 -5.67 -3.72
C VAL A 47 1.97 -5.79 -5.20
N LYS A 48 2.81 -5.19 -6.05
CA LYS A 48 2.71 -5.28 -7.51
C LYS A 48 3.35 -6.56 -8.01
N PRO A 49 2.59 -7.52 -8.58
CA PRO A 49 3.18 -8.70 -9.20
C PRO A 49 3.97 -8.31 -10.45
N LYS A 50 4.96 -9.12 -10.86
CA LYS A 50 5.69 -8.89 -12.12
C LYS A 50 4.76 -8.86 -13.35
N ARG A 51 3.76 -9.75 -13.33
CA ARG A 51 2.68 -9.87 -14.32
C ARG A 51 1.37 -9.42 -13.69
N SER A 52 1.27 -8.12 -13.41
CA SER A 52 0.19 -7.55 -12.59
C SER A 52 -1.18 -7.72 -13.23
N ARG A 53 -1.29 -7.48 -14.54
CA ARG A 53 -2.54 -7.61 -15.31
C ARG A 53 -3.05 -9.06 -15.31
N GLU A 54 -2.19 -10.03 -15.55
CA GLU A 54 -2.58 -11.44 -15.54
C GLU A 54 -2.89 -11.93 -14.12
N ALA A 55 -2.15 -11.44 -13.12
CA ALA A 55 -2.43 -11.76 -11.73
C ALA A 55 -3.78 -11.21 -11.27
N TYR A 56 -4.13 -9.98 -11.69
CA TYR A 56 -5.43 -9.36 -11.48
C TYR A 56 -6.53 -10.13 -12.23
N LYS A 57 -6.33 -10.47 -13.51
CA LYS A 57 -7.29 -11.24 -14.30
C LYS A 57 -7.66 -12.56 -13.62
N ARG A 58 -6.69 -13.27 -13.01
CA ARG A 58 -6.96 -14.49 -12.23
C ARG A 58 -7.74 -14.24 -10.93
N GLN A 59 -7.72 -13.03 -10.38
CA GLN A 59 -8.61 -12.65 -9.26
C GLN A 59 -10.00 -12.31 -9.78
N TYR A 60 -10.08 -11.52 -10.85
CA TYR A 60 -11.33 -11.20 -11.54
C TYR A 60 -12.09 -12.47 -11.93
N ASP A 61 -11.46 -13.36 -12.70
CA ASP A 61 -12.09 -14.58 -13.24
C ASP A 61 -12.66 -15.48 -12.13
N ARG A 62 -12.10 -15.43 -10.91
CA ARG A 62 -12.57 -16.26 -9.79
C ARG A 62 -13.56 -15.58 -8.84
N SER A 63 -13.59 -14.25 -8.79
CA SER A 63 -14.30 -13.50 -7.73
C SER A 63 -15.25 -12.42 -8.26
N ALA A 64 -15.19 -12.06 -9.54
CA ALA A 64 -16.08 -11.05 -10.14
C ALA A 64 -17.56 -11.39 -9.98
N LEU A 65 -17.95 -12.66 -10.09
CA LEU A 65 -19.35 -13.07 -9.89
C LEU A 65 -19.84 -12.89 -8.44
N THR A 66 -18.92 -12.88 -7.46
CA THR A 66 -19.28 -12.69 -6.04
C THR A 66 -19.18 -11.25 -5.61
N LYS A 67 -18.24 -10.49 -6.17
CA LYS A 67 -18.00 -9.09 -5.86
C LYS A 67 -18.08 -8.24 -7.14
N PRO A 68 -19.21 -8.26 -7.87
CA PRO A 68 -19.31 -7.61 -9.17
C PRO A 68 -19.03 -6.11 -9.07
N GLU A 69 -19.59 -5.43 -8.08
CA GLU A 69 -19.42 -3.99 -7.85
C GLU A 69 -17.95 -3.62 -7.60
N HIS A 70 -17.23 -4.36 -6.76
CA HIS A 70 -15.80 -4.15 -6.51
C HIS A 70 -14.97 -4.24 -7.80
N TYR A 71 -15.21 -5.28 -8.60
CA TYR A 71 -14.45 -5.48 -9.83
C TYR A 71 -14.87 -4.52 -10.94
N GLN A 72 -16.13 -4.06 -10.95
CA GLN A 72 -16.59 -3.01 -11.86
C GLN A 72 -15.82 -1.70 -11.60
N LEU A 73 -15.70 -1.26 -10.34
CA LEU A 73 -14.92 -0.06 -9.98
C LEU A 73 -13.46 -0.15 -10.46
N ILE A 74 -12.86 -1.33 -10.35
CA ILE A 74 -11.50 -1.55 -10.85
C ILE A 74 -11.47 -1.46 -12.37
N GLU A 75 -12.36 -2.15 -13.08
CA GLU A 75 -12.38 -2.13 -14.54
C GLU A 75 -12.63 -0.72 -15.11
N GLU A 76 -13.49 0.08 -14.48
CA GLU A 76 -13.71 1.49 -14.83
C GLU A 76 -12.42 2.31 -14.69
N LEU A 77 -11.73 2.21 -13.53
CA LEU A 77 -10.42 2.86 -13.32
C LEU A 77 -9.36 2.40 -14.31
N LEU A 78 -9.37 1.11 -14.69
CA LEU A 78 -8.40 0.55 -15.63
C LEU A 78 -8.69 0.94 -17.08
N ALA A 79 -9.96 1.16 -17.43
CA ALA A 79 -10.36 1.66 -18.74
C ALA A 79 -9.98 3.13 -18.92
N GLU A 80 -10.17 3.96 -17.88
CA GLU A 80 -9.78 5.36 -17.87
C GLU A 80 -8.25 5.53 -17.79
N HIS A 81 -7.58 4.69 -16.99
CA HIS A 81 -6.13 4.77 -16.74
C HIS A 81 -5.43 3.43 -17.08
N PRO A 82 -5.23 3.11 -18.38
CA PRO A 82 -4.65 1.83 -18.81
C PRO A 82 -3.20 1.62 -18.38
N ASN A 83 -2.45 2.68 -18.07
CA ASN A 83 -1.07 2.60 -17.60
C ASN A 83 -0.93 2.47 -16.07
N SER A 84 -2.04 2.41 -15.34
CA SER A 84 -2.04 2.30 -13.88
C SER A 84 -1.35 1.02 -13.37
N LEU A 85 -0.73 1.15 -12.21
CA LEU A 85 -0.11 0.01 -11.53
C LEU A 85 -1.14 -0.68 -10.62
N ILE A 86 -1.31 -1.99 -10.79
CA ILE A 86 -2.24 -2.79 -9.99
C ILE A 86 -1.50 -3.57 -8.91
N TYR A 87 -1.91 -3.36 -7.66
CA TYR A 87 -1.39 -4.02 -6.49
C TYR A 87 -2.45 -4.93 -5.88
N ARG A 88 -2.03 -6.15 -5.52
CA ARG A 88 -2.88 -7.10 -4.80
C ARG A 88 -2.62 -6.98 -3.31
N VAL A 89 -3.67 -7.02 -2.52
CA VAL A 89 -3.61 -6.84 -1.06
C VAL A 89 -3.60 -8.22 -0.39
N HIS A 90 -2.63 -8.45 0.50
CA HIS A 90 -2.58 -9.66 1.31
C HIS A 90 -2.29 -9.35 2.77
N LEU A 91 -2.73 -10.22 3.67
CA LEU A 91 -2.51 -10.07 5.10
C LEU A 91 -1.00 -10.04 5.42
N LYS A 92 -0.58 -9.17 6.34
CA LYS A 92 0.81 -9.15 6.80
C LYS A 92 1.16 -10.47 7.48
N GLY A 93 2.24 -11.10 7.02
CA GLY A 93 2.69 -12.39 7.55
C GLY A 93 2.11 -13.59 6.81
N ASP A 94 1.07 -13.39 5.98
CA ASP A 94 0.47 -14.44 5.17
C ASP A 94 0.25 -13.96 3.72
N ILE A 95 1.17 -14.34 2.84
CA ILE A 95 1.12 -13.99 1.41
C ILE A 95 0.02 -14.76 0.68
N ASN A 96 -0.37 -15.93 1.21
CA ASN A 96 -1.40 -16.76 0.60
C ASN A 96 -2.80 -16.20 0.87
N ALA A 97 -2.98 -15.47 1.97
CA ALA A 97 -4.17 -14.69 2.29
C ALA A 97 -4.26 -13.39 1.47
N THR A 98 -4.29 -13.52 0.13
CA THR A 98 -4.53 -12.41 -0.81
C THR A 98 -6.02 -12.15 -0.93
N ALA A 99 -6.49 -11.01 -0.43
CA ALA A 99 -7.89 -10.62 -0.45
C ALA A 99 -8.34 -10.24 -1.88
N ASP A 100 -9.45 -10.81 -2.32
CA ASP A 100 -10.05 -10.52 -3.63
C ASP A 100 -10.98 -9.30 -3.59
N ASN A 101 -11.44 -8.91 -2.40
CA ASN A 101 -12.21 -7.69 -2.15
C ASN A 101 -11.31 -6.50 -1.77
N ALA A 102 -10.03 -6.51 -2.11
CA ALA A 102 -9.15 -5.37 -1.85
C ALA A 102 -8.03 -5.23 -2.87
N HIS A 103 -7.89 -4.02 -3.41
CA HIS A 103 -6.87 -3.67 -4.39
C HIS A 103 -6.32 -2.28 -4.12
N VAL A 104 -5.09 -2.05 -4.57
CA VAL A 104 -4.55 -0.69 -4.66
C VAL A 104 -4.16 -0.41 -6.11
N LEU A 105 -4.66 0.68 -6.66
CA LEU A 105 -4.29 1.15 -7.99
C LEU A 105 -3.47 2.44 -7.84
N VAL A 106 -2.39 2.55 -8.59
CA VAL A 106 -1.59 3.79 -8.65
C VAL A 106 -1.70 4.36 -10.05
N LEU A 107 -2.36 5.50 -10.16
CA LEU A 107 -2.49 6.31 -11.35
C LEU A 107 -1.25 7.20 -11.44
N THR A 108 -0.25 6.76 -12.20
CA THR A 108 1.08 7.38 -12.17
C THR A 108 1.12 8.76 -12.81
N GLU A 109 0.26 9.01 -13.80
CA GLU A 109 0.16 10.29 -14.51
C GLU A 109 -0.57 11.33 -13.65
N ASP A 110 -1.69 10.94 -13.05
CA ASP A 110 -2.50 11.82 -12.19
C ASP A 110 -1.99 11.91 -10.75
N LYS A 111 -0.97 11.11 -10.41
CA LYS A 111 -0.35 11.02 -9.08
C LYS A 111 -1.34 10.62 -7.99
N HIS A 112 -2.36 9.82 -8.32
CA HIS A 112 -3.32 9.31 -7.34
C HIS A 112 -3.05 7.84 -7.02
N LEU A 113 -3.28 7.48 -5.76
CA LEU A 113 -3.33 6.10 -5.29
C LEU A 113 -4.74 5.82 -4.79
N HIS A 114 -5.42 4.87 -5.41
CA HIS A 114 -6.76 4.41 -5.04
C HIS A 114 -6.62 3.18 -4.17
N VAL A 115 -7.14 3.25 -2.94
CA VAL A 115 -7.33 2.10 -2.06
C VAL A 115 -8.79 1.67 -2.20
N LEU A 116 -9.02 0.48 -2.77
CA LEU A 116 -10.34 -0.09 -2.92
C LEU A 116 -10.53 -1.21 -1.89
N LEU A 117 -11.53 -1.07 -1.02
CA LEU A 117 -11.88 -2.02 0.04
C LEU A 117 -13.36 -2.37 -0.10
N ASP A 118 -13.64 -3.53 -0.69
CA ASP A 118 -14.97 -3.89 -1.18
C ASP A 118 -15.51 -2.79 -2.12
N THR A 119 -16.59 -2.10 -1.81
CA THR A 119 -17.09 -1.00 -2.65
C THR A 119 -16.55 0.37 -2.26
N LEU A 120 -15.84 0.48 -1.13
CA LEU A 120 -15.26 1.74 -0.66
C LEU A 120 -14.01 2.11 -1.44
N THR A 121 -13.94 3.36 -1.90
CA THR A 121 -12.78 3.92 -2.59
C THR A 121 -12.24 5.14 -1.85
N HIS A 122 -11.00 5.02 -1.38
CA HIS A 122 -10.23 6.17 -0.90
C HIS A 122 -9.13 6.53 -1.90
N GLN A 123 -9.10 7.79 -2.34
CA GLN A 123 -8.10 8.32 -3.25
C GLN A 123 -7.07 9.13 -2.47
N TRP A 124 -5.79 8.93 -2.76
CA TRP A 124 -4.68 9.64 -2.12
C TRP A 124 -3.84 10.32 -3.19
N GLN A 125 -3.83 11.65 -3.20
CA GLN A 125 -2.90 12.40 -4.04
C GLN A 125 -1.49 12.24 -3.48
N LEU A 126 -0.60 11.59 -4.22
CA LEU A 126 0.76 11.30 -3.76
C LEU A 126 1.76 12.36 -4.24
N PRO A 127 2.73 12.75 -3.39
CA PRO A 127 3.85 13.56 -3.85
C PRO A 127 4.62 12.87 -4.98
N THR A 128 5.14 13.65 -5.93
CA THR A 128 5.83 13.15 -7.13
C THR A 128 6.97 12.17 -6.80
N GLN A 129 7.70 12.42 -5.70
CA GLN A 129 8.79 11.57 -5.23
C GLN A 129 8.30 10.17 -4.82
N VAL A 130 7.10 10.07 -4.26
CA VAL A 130 6.48 8.80 -3.87
C VAL A 130 6.08 8.00 -5.11
N ILE A 131 5.48 8.65 -6.11
CA ILE A 131 5.14 8.03 -7.40
C ILE A 131 6.40 7.49 -8.09
N ASN A 132 7.47 8.29 -8.16
CA ASN A 132 8.74 7.86 -8.76
C ASN A 132 9.34 6.66 -8.02
N ALA A 133 9.26 6.64 -6.68
CA ALA A 133 9.73 5.50 -5.89
C ALA A 133 8.90 4.23 -6.13
N LEU A 134 7.58 4.35 -6.34
CA LEU A 134 6.70 3.23 -6.69
C LEU A 134 7.01 2.67 -8.09
N LEU A 135 7.32 3.54 -9.06
CA LEU A 135 7.74 3.16 -10.41
C LEU A 135 9.09 2.43 -10.41
N ILE A 136 10.08 2.97 -9.70
CA ILE A 136 11.44 2.42 -9.65
C ILE A 136 11.49 1.12 -8.81
N ALA A 137 10.81 1.11 -7.64
CA ALA A 137 10.72 -0.02 -6.72
C ALA A 137 12.06 -0.69 -6.35
N SER A 138 13.14 0.09 -6.22
CA SER A 138 14.52 -0.42 -6.04
C SER A 138 14.95 -0.64 -4.59
N GLY A 139 14.17 -0.19 -3.61
CA GLY A 139 14.53 -0.29 -2.21
C GLY A 139 14.48 -1.72 -1.64
N PRO A 140 15.19 -2.00 -0.54
CA PRO A 140 15.11 -3.30 0.12
C PRO A 140 13.74 -3.51 0.77
N LYS A 141 13.28 -4.77 0.80
CA LYS A 141 11.95 -5.14 1.33
C LYS A 141 11.84 -5.08 2.86
N LYS A 142 12.97 -5.07 3.57
CA LYS A 142 13.06 -5.07 5.05
C LYS A 142 14.04 -3.99 5.53
N GLY A 143 13.86 -3.53 6.76
CA GLY A 143 14.82 -2.65 7.45
C GLY A 143 14.82 -1.19 6.98
N ARG A 144 13.86 -0.77 6.14
CA ARG A 144 13.72 0.63 5.73
C ARG A 144 12.39 1.21 6.19
N SER A 145 12.46 2.45 6.66
CA SER A 145 11.29 3.25 6.97
C SER A 145 10.50 3.57 5.69
N ALA A 146 9.21 3.84 5.88
CA ALA A 146 8.34 4.32 4.82
C ALA A 146 8.75 5.75 4.39
N ILE A 147 8.66 6.03 3.10
CA ILE A 147 8.89 7.35 2.49
C ILE A 147 7.63 8.21 2.45
N PHE A 148 6.49 7.59 2.68
CA PHE A 148 5.20 8.22 2.88
C PHE A 148 4.51 7.44 3.99
N ASN A 149 3.98 8.11 4.99
CA ASN A 149 3.31 7.47 6.12
C ASN A 149 2.31 8.46 6.69
N GLU A 150 1.09 8.34 6.20
CA GLU A 150 -0.04 9.17 6.64
C GLU A 150 -1.07 8.32 7.34
N TYR A 151 -1.75 8.94 8.31
CA TYR A 151 -2.84 8.35 9.07
C TYR A 151 -4.07 9.22 8.91
N MET A 152 -5.18 8.60 8.52
CA MET A 152 -6.49 9.24 8.51
C MET A 152 -7.36 8.56 9.56
N ALA A 153 -7.86 9.35 10.50
CA ALA A 153 -8.80 8.90 11.50
C ALA A 153 -10.18 8.68 10.89
N SER A 154 -10.97 7.76 11.45
CA SER A 154 -12.29 7.42 10.94
C SER A 154 -13.21 8.64 10.85
N TYR A 155 -13.19 9.55 11.82
CA TYR A 155 -14.00 10.77 11.76
C TYR A 155 -13.67 11.72 10.59
N GLN A 156 -12.51 11.54 9.92
CA GLN A 156 -12.12 12.37 8.77
C GLN A 156 -12.74 11.88 7.46
N HIS A 157 -13.07 10.59 7.37
CA HIS A 157 -13.54 9.99 6.12
C HIS A 157 -14.81 9.15 6.29
N ASP A 158 -15.25 8.91 7.53
CA ASP A 158 -16.44 8.17 7.94
C ASP A 158 -16.65 6.83 7.22
N TRP A 159 -15.53 6.23 6.77
CA TRP A 159 -15.50 5.06 5.88
C TRP A 159 -16.39 5.18 4.63
N VAL A 160 -16.57 6.39 4.11
CA VAL A 160 -17.21 6.68 2.82
C VAL A 160 -16.17 7.06 1.76
N ASP A 161 -16.57 7.07 0.49
CA ASP A 161 -15.69 7.45 -0.61
C ASP A 161 -15.09 8.84 -0.36
N MET A 162 -13.76 8.94 -0.44
CA MET A 162 -13.02 10.13 0.00
C MET A 162 -11.77 10.33 -0.84
N THR A 163 -11.39 11.60 -1.02
CA THR A 163 -10.11 11.99 -1.62
C THR A 163 -9.29 12.78 -0.61
N PHE A 164 -8.05 12.34 -0.38
CA PHE A 164 -7.06 13.02 0.44
C PHE A 164 -6.05 13.73 -0.45
N THR A 165 -5.80 14.98 -0.14
CA THR A 165 -4.88 15.88 -0.85
C THR A 165 -3.63 16.13 -0.01
N GLU A 166 -2.62 16.78 -0.61
CA GLU A 166 -1.40 17.13 0.12
C GLU A 166 -1.64 18.02 1.36
N GLN A 167 -2.76 18.75 1.42
CA GLN A 167 -3.12 19.61 2.56
C GLN A 167 -3.63 18.83 3.77
N ASP A 168 -4.16 17.62 3.55
CA ASP A 168 -4.69 16.77 4.61
C ASP A 168 -3.57 16.03 5.37
N TYR A 169 -2.37 15.98 4.78
CA TYR A 169 -1.25 15.19 5.29
C TYR A 169 -0.54 15.89 6.43
N ARG A 170 -0.21 15.09 7.45
CA ARG A 170 0.58 15.58 8.59
C ARG A 170 2.06 15.66 8.25
N ASP A 171 2.60 14.62 7.61
CA ASP A 171 4.04 14.47 7.39
C ASP A 171 4.42 14.53 5.90
N GLY A 172 3.54 14.10 5.00
CA GLY A 172 3.74 14.04 3.56
C GLY A 172 4.88 13.11 3.14
N TYR A 173 5.69 13.57 2.18
CA TYR A 173 6.90 12.86 1.72
C TYR A 173 8.05 13.00 2.72
N ARG A 174 8.72 11.89 3.02
CA ARG A 174 9.88 11.83 3.92
C ARG A 174 11.14 11.51 3.15
N THR A 175 12.09 12.42 3.15
CA THR A 175 13.41 12.19 2.55
C THR A 175 14.12 11.04 3.26
N VAL A 176 14.61 10.07 2.49
CA VAL A 176 15.43 8.99 3.03
C VAL A 176 16.84 9.53 3.25
N THR A 177 17.12 10.05 4.45
CA THR A 177 18.51 10.35 4.82
C THR A 177 19.27 9.02 4.89
N VAL A 178 20.10 8.76 3.89
CA VAL A 178 21.03 7.65 3.94
C VAL A 178 22.10 8.03 4.96
N ASN A 179 21.90 7.71 6.23
CA ASN A 179 23.02 7.62 7.15
C ASN A 179 23.91 6.47 6.65
N ARG A 180 24.87 6.81 5.78
CA ARG A 180 26.08 6.02 5.55
C ARG A 180 26.91 6.12 6.84
N SER A 181 26.49 5.43 7.89
CA SER A 181 27.43 5.03 8.94
C SER A 181 28.25 3.88 8.37
N VAL A 182 29.18 4.22 7.49
CA VAL A 182 30.31 3.36 7.17
C VAL A 182 31.15 3.37 8.45
N HIS A 183 30.93 2.39 9.33
CA HIS A 183 31.99 1.99 10.25
C HIS A 183 33.10 1.37 9.38
N GLN A 184 33.96 2.24 8.84
CA GLN A 184 35.32 1.85 8.54
C GLN A 184 35.96 1.62 9.91
N VAL A 185 35.92 0.37 10.36
CA VAL A 185 36.83 -0.11 11.39
C VAL A 185 38.21 -0.05 10.72
N SER A 186 38.95 1.03 10.99
CA SER A 186 40.38 1.07 10.75
C SER A 186 40.99 0.01 11.67
N HIS A 187 41.31 -1.15 11.12
CA HIS A 187 42.29 -2.04 11.73
C HIS A 187 43.61 -1.28 11.73
N GLN A 188 43.94 -0.67 12.87
CA GLN A 188 45.32 -0.37 13.22
C GLN A 188 45.99 -1.72 13.49
N GLU A 189 46.90 -2.09 12.59
CA GLU A 189 47.90 -3.12 12.83
C GLU A 189 48.83 -2.59 13.92
N ASP A 190 48.64 -3.04 15.15
CA ASP A 190 49.64 -2.88 16.22
C ASP A 190 50.79 -3.86 15.92
N ASP A 191 51.79 -3.32 15.23
CA ASP A 191 53.10 -3.91 15.00
C ASP A 191 53.89 -3.93 16.32
N PHE A 192 53.85 -5.06 17.02
CA PHE A 192 54.73 -5.32 18.16
C PHE A 192 56.04 -5.94 17.66
N THR A 193 57.08 -5.11 17.56
CA THR A 193 58.47 -5.60 17.57
C THR A 193 59.30 -4.93 18.67
N PHE A 194 60.01 -5.81 19.39
CA PHE A 194 61.08 -5.67 20.39
C PHE A 194 60.70 -5.68 21.86
#